data_AF-A0A3C0ES39-F1
#
_entry.id   AF-A0A3C0ES39-F1
#
_cell.length_a   1.000
_cell.length_b   1.000
_cell.length_c   1.000
_cell.angle_alpha   90.00
_cell.angle_beta   90.00
_cell.angle_gamma   90.00
#
_symmetry.space_group_name_H-M   'P 1'
#
loop_
_entity.id
_entity.type
_entity.pdbx_description
1 polymer ?
#
loop_
_entity_poly.entity_id
_entity_poly.type
_entity_poly.pdbx_seq_one_letter_code
_entity_poly.pdbx_strand_id
1 'polypeptide(L)' 'EMRPTAGDSGSATQIKAGTSLDQLEKQAIREALRIHAGNREAAAKMLGIGERTLYRKLKEYGLK' A
#
# COMPACT_ATOMS: atom_id res chain seq x y z
N GLU A 1 6.42 14.15 -34.13
CA GLU A 1 5.41 13.41 -33.36
C GLU A 1 6.08 12.72 -32.19
N MET A 2 5.69 13.01 -30.95
CA MET A 2 6.20 12.31 -29.77
C MET A 2 5.02 11.74 -28.99
N ARG A 3 5.05 10.41 -28.85
CA ARG A 3 4.02 9.57 -28.23
C ARG A 3 3.73 10.01 -26.78
N PRO A 4 2.46 10.02 -26.32
CA PRO A 4 2.18 10.08 -24.91
C PRO A 4 2.62 8.75 -24.28
N THR A 5 3.59 8.78 -23.37
CA THR A 5 3.92 7.62 -22.54
C THR A 5 2.72 7.30 -21.66
N ALA A 6 2.25 6.05 -21.79
CA ALA A 6 1.10 5.51 -21.08
C ALA A 6 1.15 5.84 -19.58
N GLY A 7 0.00 6.25 -19.07
CA GLY A 7 -0.17 6.94 -17.79
C GLY A 7 0.51 6.24 -16.62
N ASP A 8 1.30 7.02 -15.90
CA ASP A 8 1.44 6.88 -14.46
C ASP A 8 0.05 7.04 -13.84
N SER A 9 -0.71 5.94 -13.86
CA SER A 9 -1.90 5.78 -13.03
C SER A 9 -1.41 5.50 -11.62
N GLY A 10 -0.65 6.44 -11.05
CA GLY A 10 -0.59 6.62 -9.62
C GLY A 10 -2.02 6.94 -9.20
N SER A 11 -2.77 5.89 -8.87
CA SER A 11 -4.08 6.01 -8.24
C SER A 11 -3.85 6.76 -6.94
N ALA A 12 -3.88 8.08 -7.00
CA ALA A 12 -3.85 8.94 -5.84
C ALA A 12 -4.95 8.41 -4.94
N THR A 13 -4.57 7.80 -3.82
CA THR A 13 -5.51 7.29 -2.82
C THR A 13 -6.34 8.48 -2.39
N GLN A 14 -7.51 8.65 -3.02
CA GLN A 14 -8.42 9.73 -2.70
C GLN A 14 -8.94 9.42 -1.30
N ILE A 15 -8.36 10.07 -0.31
CA ILE A 15 -8.85 10.02 1.06
C ILE A 15 -10.17 10.77 1.06
N LYS A 16 -11.27 10.02 0.90
CA LYS A 16 -12.61 10.56 1.03
C LYS A 16 -12.89 10.85 2.51
N ALA A 17 -13.47 12.00 2.80
CA ALA A 17 -13.95 12.29 4.15
C ALA A 17 -14.94 11.19 4.58
N GLY A 18 -14.68 10.56 5.73
CA GLY A 18 -15.43 9.39 6.21
C GLY A 18 -14.72 8.04 6.04
N THR A 19 -13.58 7.98 5.36
CA THR A 19 -12.74 6.77 5.30
C THR A 19 -12.15 6.50 6.69
N SER A 20 -12.30 5.27 7.19
CA SER A 20 -11.72 4.90 8.48
C SER A 20 -10.20 4.78 8.39
N LEU A 21 -9.51 5.01 9.51
CA LEU A 21 -8.06 4.79 9.59
C LEU A 21 -7.67 3.36 9.20
N ASP A 22 -8.52 2.38 9.52
CA ASP A 22 -8.32 0.98 9.14
C ASP A 22 -8.30 0.76 7.63
N GLN A 23 -9.22 1.42 6.90
CA GLN A 23 -9.25 1.35 5.44
C GLN A 23 -8.02 2.01 4.80
N LEU A 24 -7.59 3.14 5.35
CA LEU A 24 -6.38 3.83 4.91
C LEU A 24 -5.13 2.97 5.15
N GLU A 25 -5.01 2.38 6.33
CA GLU A 25 -3.91 1.47 6.67
C GLU A 25 -3.88 0.27 5.72
N LYS A 26 -5.05 -0.35 5.47
CA LYS A 26 -5.17 -1.47 4.52
C LYS A 26 -4.75 -1.10 3.10
N GLN A 27 -5.11 0.10 2.63
CA GLN A 27 -4.70 0.60 1.31
C GLN A 27 -3.19 0.88 1.26
N ALA A 28 -2.63 1.51 2.29
CA ALA A 28 -1.21 1.79 2.39
C ALA A 28 -0.37 0.51 2.39
N ILE A 29 -0.78 -0.51 3.15
CA ILE A 29 -0.12 -1.83 3.17
C ILE A 29 -0.14 -2.49 1.80
N ARG A 30 -1.29 -2.48 1.12
CA ARG A 30 -1.41 -3.06 -0.22
C ARG A 30 -0.49 -2.36 -1.22
N GLU A 31 -0.44 -1.03 -1.17
CA GLU A 31 0.37 -0.25 -2.10
C GLU A 31 1.86 -0.44 -1.84
N ALA A 32 2.28 -0.44 -0.57
CA ALA A 32 3.67 -0.71 -0.21
C ALA A 32 4.13 -2.10 -0.69
N LEU A 33 3.27 -3.12 -0.55
CA LEU A 33 3.56 -4.46 -1.07
C LEU A 33 3.61 -4.48 -2.60
N ARG A 34 2.72 -3.76 -3.28
CA ARG A 34 2.72 -3.65 -4.74
C ARG A 34 4.00 -2.99 -5.25
N ILE A 35 4.42 -1.89 -4.64
CA ILE A 35 5.64 -1.14 -4.98
C ILE A 35 6.88 -2.03 -4.78
N HIS A 36 6.93 -2.78 -3.69
CA HIS A 36 8.05 -3.65 -3.35
C HIS A 36 7.92 -5.09 -3.87
N ALA A 37 7.02 -5.35 -4.82
CA ALA A 37 6.81 -6.67 -5.43
C ALA A 37 6.62 -7.81 -4.41
N GLY A 38 5.93 -7.54 -3.31
CA GLY A 38 5.66 -8.49 -2.23
C GLY A 38 6.78 -8.62 -1.19
N ASN A 39 7.84 -7.82 -1.27
CA ASN A 39 8.85 -7.77 -0.22
C ASN A 39 8.29 -7.11 1.05
N ARG A 40 7.97 -7.97 2.03
CA ARG A 40 7.38 -7.59 3.32
C ARG A 40 8.31 -6.74 4.18
N GLU A 41 9.61 -7.01 4.17
CA GLU A 41 10.59 -6.23 4.93
C GLU A 41 10.67 -4.79 4.39
N ALA A 42 10.79 -4.65 3.07
CA ALA A 42 10.85 -3.35 2.41
C ALA A 42 9.53 -2.57 2.59
N ALA A 43 8.38 -3.23 2.46
CA ALA A 43 7.08 -2.62 2.71
C ALA A 43 6.92 -2.17 4.16
N ALA A 44 7.33 -2.98 5.13
CA ALA A 44 7.29 -2.61 6.55
C ALA A 44 8.17 -1.38 6.83
N LYS A 45 9.38 -1.36 6.27
CA LYS A 45 10.32 -0.24 6.38
C LYS A 45 9.77 1.04 5.74
N MET A 46 9.13 0.93 4.57
CA MET A 46 8.49 2.07 3.90
C MET A 46 7.34 2.65 4.73
N LEU A 47 6.56 1.79 5.39
CA LEU A 47 5.45 2.19 6.24
C LEU A 47 5.89 2.63 7.65
N GLY A 48 7.17 2.49 8.01
CA GLY A 48 7.68 2.82 9.33
C GLY A 48 7.19 1.89 10.45
N ILE A 49 6.79 0.67 10.11
CA ILE A 49 6.31 -0.33 11.08
C ILE A 49 7.26 -1.52 11.15
N GLY A 50 7.25 -2.23 12.28
CA GLY A 50 7.97 -3.49 12.39
C GLY A 50 7.37 -4.60 11.51
N GLU A 51 8.19 -5.53 11.04
CA GLU A 51 7.76 -6.66 10.20
C GLU A 51 6.68 -7.50 10.89
N ARG A 52 6.77 -7.70 12.20
CA ARG A 52 5.75 -8.38 13.02
C ARG A 52 4.39 -7.67 12.96
N THR A 53 4.38 -6.34 12.95
CA THR A 53 3.17 -5.53 12.84
C THR A 53 2.56 -5.66 11.45
N LEU A 54 3.39 -5.55 10.41
CA LEU A 54 2.95 -5.77 9.02
C LEU A 54 2.33 -7.16 8.85
N TYR A 55 2.99 -8.20 9.38
CA TYR A 55 2.49 -9.58 9.32
C TYR A 55 1.14 -9.74 10.03
N ARG A 56 0.98 -9.15 11.22
CA ARG A 56 -0.29 -9.18 11.95
C ARG A 56 -1.39 -8.50 11.15
N LYS A 57 -1.12 -7.32 10.60
CA LYS A 57 -2.06 -6.55 9.78
C LYS A 57 -2.44 -7.26 8.49
N LEU A 58 -1.47 -7.88 7.80
CA LEU A 58 -1.71 -8.75 6.64
C LEU A 58 -2.72 -9.86 6.96
N LYS A 59 -2.51 -10.54 8.11
CA LYS A 59 -3.41 -11.60 8.59
C LYS A 59 -4.81 -11.06 8.96
N GLU A 60 -4.88 -9.95 9.68
CA GLU A 60 -6.14 -9.27 10.06
C GLU A 60 -6.94 -8.83 8.83
N TYR A 61 -6.26 -8.37 7.78
CA TYR A 61 -6.89 -7.85 6.57
C TYR A 61 -7.14 -8.89 5.47
N GLY A 62 -6.69 -10.13 5.68
CA GLY A 62 -6.78 -11.21 4.69
C GLY A 62 -5.95 -10.95 3.43
N LEU A 63 -4.89 -10.16 3.55
CA LEU A 63 -3.95 -9.88 2.46
C LEU A 63 -2.86 -10.96 2.50
N LYS A 64 -2.61 -11.64 1.38
CA LYS A 64 -1.58 -12.68 1.21
C LYS A 64 -0.55 -12.23 0.19
#